data_AF-A0A4Q5X0S2-F1
#
_entry.id   AF-A0A4Q5X0S2-F1
#
_cell.length_a   1.000
_cell.length_b   1.000
_cell.length_c   1.000
_cell.angle_alpha   90.00
_cell.angle_beta   90.00
_cell.angle_gamma   90.00
#
_symmetry.space_group_name_H-M   'P 1'
#
loop_
_entity.id
_entity.type
_entity.pdbx_description
1 polymer ?
#
loop_
_entity_poly.entity_id
_entity_poly.type
_entity_poly.pdbx_seq_one_letter_code
_entity_poly.pdbx_strand_id
1 'polypeptide(L)'
;MRAWLCLTVPVYLGALTLGFGCSPASGSKTQSQGNGGSGNAGGSSSSFAGSLNIEPDRPDLGCDPSDLGSPCSPDAPATAGCGDGLLTEDEACDDSNMVGGDGCQANCLAVDPGFSCNPPGQPCHELVVCGDSLVGSSEQCDDGNQSAGDGCSPRCNFELGFKCEGQPSACTVTVCGDGKQEGAESCDDGNTMPFDGCSSVCQTEPSCTPEGCKSDCGDGLVIDEECDDGNAKDGDGCSHECKKEPGFQCSQDAECEKISGECVLRVPALYRDFNARDSANGHPDFQVACGGEQVTTGLVKPQLDASGKPQLVNPGAQCITSEASFEQWYSDSDKSKAVVGDVVLFKKAVGTGFVNRWGAMGEQWTAVTDEQWAANTYEECKASGCTPCTYNPSQGCRGTRVAYDGTPFFFPLDSSPQALTDTRTEAKVGPDYGYGSWPWEKAVVPGAGTHNFHFTTEVKYWFQYQAGSAPTLDFTGDDDVWVFVNGKLAVDIGGVHPPKSGSVTLNAAAASNFGLADGKVYAISIFHAERKTEGSSFRLTLDGFNTARSDCAPICGDGIVSLGEQCDDGVNDGGYGECAAGCVIGAYCGDGIKQEGEYCDDGNRVDGDGCSSSCRKIVVK
;
A
#
# COMPACT_ATOMS: atom_id res chain seq x y z
N MET A 1 -14.22 -51.82 15.01
CA MET A 1 -14.08 -53.05 14.18
C MET A 1 -13.51 -52.57 12.85
N ARG A 2 -12.19 -52.68 12.57
CA ARG A 2 -11.45 -53.85 12.04
C ARG A 2 -12.02 -54.44 10.73
N ALA A 3 -11.43 -54.04 9.59
CA ALA A 3 -10.95 -54.85 8.45
C ALA A 3 -11.04 -54.05 7.12
N TRP A 4 -10.32 -54.29 6.02
CA TRP A 4 -8.94 -54.73 5.66
C TRP A 4 -8.97 -55.17 4.17
N LEU A 5 -7.80 -55.20 3.50
CA LEU A 5 -7.49 -55.58 2.09
C LEU A 5 -7.87 -54.56 0.99
N CYS A 6 -7.04 -54.18 0.00
CA CYS A 6 -5.81 -54.67 -0.69
C CYS A 6 -6.02 -55.41 -2.02
N LEU A 7 -4.96 -55.37 -2.87
CA LEU A 7 -4.70 -56.01 -4.20
C LEU A 7 -5.11 -55.17 -5.46
N THR A 8 -4.36 -55.12 -6.58
CA THR A 8 -2.93 -55.46 -6.90
C THR A 8 -2.48 -54.85 -8.24
N VAL A 9 -1.16 -54.83 -8.46
CA VAL A 9 -0.41 -54.42 -9.69
C VAL A 9 -0.46 -55.51 -10.79
N PRO A 10 -0.08 -55.21 -12.05
CA PRO A 10 1.05 -55.98 -12.63
C PRO A 10 2.09 -55.14 -13.40
N VAL A 11 3.35 -55.59 -13.30
CA VAL A 11 4.58 -55.11 -13.98
C VAL A 11 4.92 -56.08 -15.12
N TYR A 12 5.68 -55.71 -16.16
CA TYR A 12 6.62 -56.65 -16.83
C TYR A 12 7.77 -55.97 -17.61
N LEU A 13 9.03 -56.22 -17.16
CA LEU A 13 10.37 -56.28 -17.85
C LEU A 13 10.79 -55.21 -18.90
N GLY A 14 12.08 -54.85 -19.12
CA GLY A 14 13.41 -55.33 -18.67
C GLY A 14 14.53 -54.76 -19.60
N ALA A 15 15.85 -55.06 -19.54
CA ALA A 15 16.70 -55.77 -18.55
C ALA A 15 18.22 -55.77 -18.96
N LEU A 16 19.16 -55.52 -18.02
CA LEU A 16 20.62 -55.89 -18.02
C LEU A 16 21.58 -55.19 -19.06
N THR A 17 22.90 -54.95 -18.89
CA THR A 17 23.92 -55.26 -17.84
C THR A 17 25.25 -54.43 -17.96
N LEU A 18 25.89 -54.15 -16.80
CA LEU A 18 27.36 -54.15 -16.47
C LEU A 18 28.46 -53.48 -17.35
N GLY A 19 29.38 -52.75 -16.69
CA GLY A 19 30.76 -52.49 -17.17
C GLY A 19 31.60 -51.52 -16.31
N PHE A 20 32.72 -51.99 -15.72
CA PHE A 20 33.70 -51.19 -14.92
C PHE A 20 34.72 -50.43 -15.81
N GLY A 21 35.36 -49.37 -15.27
CA GLY A 21 36.66 -48.89 -15.81
C GLY A 21 37.18 -47.55 -15.25
N CYS A 22 38.45 -47.49 -14.85
CA CYS A 22 39.14 -46.29 -14.32
C CYS A 22 39.84 -45.42 -15.40
N SER A 23 40.19 -44.20 -14.98
CA SER A 23 41.07 -43.15 -15.57
C SER A 23 42.49 -43.61 -16.01
N PRO A 24 43.40 -42.72 -16.46
CA PRO A 24 43.33 -41.61 -17.44
C PRO A 24 44.49 -41.65 -18.49
N ALA A 25 44.48 -40.81 -19.54
CA ALA A 25 45.73 -40.32 -20.18
C ALA A 25 45.56 -39.12 -21.14
N SER A 26 46.50 -38.20 -21.05
CA SER A 26 46.83 -37.05 -21.93
C SER A 26 47.29 -37.38 -23.37
N GLY A 27 47.17 -36.45 -24.34
CA GLY A 27 48.07 -36.48 -25.53
C GLY A 27 47.81 -35.64 -26.80
N SER A 28 48.28 -34.37 -26.81
CA SER A 28 49.11 -33.77 -27.90
C SER A 28 48.59 -33.44 -29.35
N LYS A 29 48.56 -32.11 -29.63
CA LYS A 29 49.11 -31.33 -30.80
C LYS A 29 48.80 -31.63 -32.29
N THR A 30 48.46 -30.55 -33.01
CA THR A 30 49.03 -30.05 -34.31
C THR A 30 48.74 -28.53 -34.41
N GLN A 31 49.67 -27.57 -34.40
CA GLN A 31 50.70 -27.12 -35.38
C GLN A 31 50.19 -26.49 -36.72
N SER A 32 50.45 -25.18 -36.91
CA SER A 32 50.89 -24.53 -38.17
C SER A 32 51.35 -23.07 -37.87
N GLN A 33 52.65 -22.74 -37.91
CA GLN A 33 53.36 -21.86 -38.87
C GLN A 33 52.84 -20.39 -39.00
N GLY A 34 53.68 -19.33 -39.00
CA GLY A 34 55.15 -19.21 -38.78
C GLY A 34 55.75 -17.88 -39.28
N ASN A 35 56.99 -17.54 -38.86
CA ASN A 35 57.86 -16.40 -39.27
C ASN A 35 57.36 -14.94 -39.02
N GLY A 36 58.19 -13.95 -38.63
CA GLY A 36 59.59 -13.96 -38.18
C GLY A 36 60.31 -12.60 -38.41
N GLY A 37 61.24 -12.19 -37.53
CA GLY A 37 62.34 -11.27 -37.89
C GLY A 37 62.43 -9.85 -37.27
N SER A 38 63.35 -9.71 -36.30
CA SER A 38 64.36 -8.64 -36.16
C SER A 38 63.99 -7.13 -36.02
N GLY A 39 64.54 -6.47 -34.99
CA GLY A 39 64.58 -5.00 -34.87
C GLY A 39 65.15 -4.54 -33.52
N ASN A 40 66.21 -3.71 -33.51
CA ASN A 40 67.01 -3.35 -32.33
C ASN A 40 67.01 -1.82 -32.11
N ALA A 41 66.97 -1.33 -30.85
CA ALA A 41 67.78 -0.20 -30.32
C ALA A 41 67.17 0.51 -29.08
N GLY A 42 68.04 0.92 -28.13
CA GLY A 42 67.90 2.18 -27.39
C GLY A 42 67.69 2.11 -25.87
N GLY A 43 68.75 2.35 -25.09
CA GLY A 43 68.74 2.42 -23.61
C GLY A 43 68.07 3.68 -23.00
N SER A 44 68.35 4.10 -21.77
CA SER A 44 69.43 3.73 -20.83
C SER A 44 69.13 4.22 -19.40
N SER A 45 69.79 3.61 -18.39
CA SER A 45 70.19 4.21 -17.09
C SER A 45 69.10 4.71 -16.11
N SER A 46 69.28 4.68 -14.78
CA SER A 46 70.46 4.33 -13.95
C SER A 46 70.07 3.73 -12.59
N SER A 47 70.82 2.70 -12.18
CA SER A 47 70.94 2.17 -10.83
C SER A 47 71.64 3.13 -9.86
N PHE A 48 71.35 3.04 -8.56
CA PHE A 48 72.39 3.00 -7.50
C PHE A 48 71.92 2.17 -6.31
N ALA A 49 72.86 1.54 -5.60
CA ALA A 49 72.61 0.55 -4.55
C ALA A 49 73.23 0.98 -3.21
N GLY A 50 72.76 0.39 -2.10
CA GLY A 50 73.38 0.57 -0.78
C GLY A 50 72.71 -0.27 0.31
N SER A 51 73.31 -1.41 0.67
CA SER A 51 72.92 -2.19 1.85
C SER A 51 73.62 -1.64 3.10
N LEU A 52 72.89 -1.53 4.21
CA LEU A 52 73.43 -1.50 5.57
C LEU A 52 72.52 -2.32 6.49
N ASN A 53 73.12 -3.18 7.33
CA ASN A 53 72.41 -3.99 8.32
C ASN A 53 72.31 -3.23 9.65
N ILE A 54 71.15 -3.27 10.31
CA ILE A 54 70.99 -3.09 11.76
C ILE A 54 69.99 -4.16 12.26
N GLU A 55 70.15 -4.56 13.52
CA GLU A 55 69.47 -5.66 14.22
C GLU A 55 67.96 -5.40 14.52
N PRO A 56 67.20 -6.45 14.90
CA PRO A 56 65.77 -6.34 15.20
C PRO A 56 65.51 -5.98 16.67
N ASP A 57 64.68 -4.98 16.93
CA ASP A 57 63.91 -4.93 18.18
C ASP A 57 62.70 -3.96 18.09
N ARG A 58 61.54 -4.44 18.58
CA ARG A 58 60.24 -3.75 18.78
C ARG A 58 59.48 -3.19 17.55
N PRO A 59 58.24 -3.64 17.31
CA PRO A 59 57.22 -2.80 16.68
C PRO A 59 56.88 -1.63 17.60
N ASP A 60 56.70 -0.45 17.01
CA ASP A 60 56.23 0.75 17.69
C ASP A 60 54.72 0.63 17.94
N LEU A 61 54.27 0.84 19.18
CA LEU A 61 52.86 0.91 19.52
C LEU A 61 52.47 2.39 19.57
N GLY A 62 52.06 2.93 18.42
CA GLY A 62 51.67 4.32 18.30
C GLY A 62 50.75 4.56 17.11
N CYS A 63 49.49 4.89 17.40
CA CYS A 63 48.60 5.51 16.43
C CYS A 63 49.16 6.90 16.09
N ASP A 64 49.40 7.19 14.81
CA ASP A 64 49.83 8.53 14.38
C ASP A 64 48.59 9.43 14.22
N PRO A 65 48.42 10.48 15.03
CA PRO A 65 47.22 11.32 15.04
C PRO A 65 47.17 12.31 13.86
N SER A 66 47.79 11.98 12.71
CA SER A 66 47.81 12.80 11.50
C SER A 66 47.15 12.17 10.27
N ASP A 67 46.65 10.93 10.36
CA ASP A 67 45.95 10.24 9.25
C ASP A 67 44.46 10.00 9.55
N LEU A 68 43.63 11.02 9.31
CA LEU A 68 42.17 10.93 9.38
C LEU A 68 41.62 10.10 8.20
N GLY A 69 41.69 8.77 8.29
CA GLY A 69 41.14 7.88 7.27
C GLY A 69 41.50 6.38 7.34
N SER A 70 42.40 5.95 8.23
CA SER A 70 42.69 4.52 8.41
C SER A 70 41.83 3.93 9.54
N PRO A 71 41.06 2.85 9.32
CA PRO A 71 40.38 2.14 10.40
C PRO A 71 41.41 1.54 11.37
N CYS A 72 41.04 1.43 12.66
CA CYS A 72 41.79 0.65 13.63
C CYS A 72 42.03 -0.76 13.07
N SER A 73 43.29 -1.23 13.07
CA SER A 73 43.58 -2.51 12.42
C SER A 73 42.85 -3.64 13.15
N PRO A 74 42.14 -4.56 12.44
CA PRO A 74 41.54 -5.73 13.07
C PRO A 74 42.58 -6.69 13.68
N ASP A 75 43.88 -6.46 13.40
CA ASP A 75 45.00 -7.14 14.05
C ASP A 75 45.38 -6.58 15.44
N ALA A 76 44.63 -5.60 15.97
CA ALA A 76 44.83 -5.12 17.35
C ALA A 76 44.57 -6.28 18.35
N PRO A 77 45.44 -6.49 19.36
CA PRO A 77 45.28 -7.59 20.30
C PRO A 77 44.03 -7.37 21.15
N ALA A 78 43.21 -8.42 21.28
CA ALA A 78 42.03 -8.42 22.15
C ALA A 78 42.36 -8.03 23.60
N THR A 79 41.42 -7.36 24.24
CA THR A 79 41.47 -6.90 25.63
C THR A 79 41.50 -8.09 26.61
N ALA A 80 41.80 -7.80 27.88
CA ALA A 80 41.96 -8.81 28.92
C ALA A 80 40.63 -9.18 29.61
N GLY A 81 39.64 -9.58 28.82
CA GLY A 81 38.28 -9.97 29.25
C GLY A 81 37.50 -10.54 28.08
N CYS A 82 37.47 -9.77 26.99
CA CYS A 82 36.83 -9.98 25.69
C CYS A 82 36.18 -11.34 25.47
N GLY A 83 34.85 -11.34 25.49
CA GLY A 83 34.00 -12.50 25.30
C GLY A 83 33.74 -13.30 26.58
N ASP A 84 33.86 -12.68 27.76
CA ASP A 84 33.52 -13.30 29.04
C ASP A 84 32.15 -12.88 29.60
N GLY A 85 31.47 -11.95 28.92
CA GLY A 85 30.16 -11.41 29.26
C GLY A 85 30.18 -10.25 30.25
N LEU A 86 31.35 -9.66 30.54
CA LEU A 86 31.51 -8.57 31.51
C LEU A 86 32.25 -7.38 30.90
N LEU A 87 31.51 -6.36 30.44
CA LEU A 87 32.09 -5.11 29.95
C LEU A 87 32.98 -4.44 31.01
N THR A 88 34.29 -4.41 30.79
CA THR A 88 35.27 -3.76 31.68
C THR A 88 35.61 -2.31 31.24
N GLU A 89 36.42 -1.59 32.03
CA GLU A 89 36.86 -0.22 31.69
C GLU A 89 37.80 -0.16 30.47
N ASP A 90 38.28 -1.32 30.00
CA ASP A 90 39.23 -1.48 28.89
C ASP A 90 38.52 -1.91 27.57
N GLU A 91 37.19 -2.00 27.55
CA GLU A 91 36.38 -2.59 26.47
C GLU A 91 35.27 -1.66 25.98
N ALA A 92 35.02 -1.66 24.66
CA ALA A 92 33.91 -0.94 24.05
C ALA A 92 32.60 -1.74 24.08
N CYS A 93 32.72 -3.07 23.98
CA CYS A 93 31.65 -4.07 24.00
C CYS A 93 32.15 -5.42 24.55
N ASP A 94 31.24 -6.26 25.04
CA ASP A 94 31.49 -7.69 25.29
C ASP A 94 30.16 -8.44 25.12
N ASP A 95 30.08 -9.33 24.12
CA ASP A 95 28.89 -10.09 23.74
C ASP A 95 28.95 -11.56 24.19
N SER A 96 29.80 -11.87 25.19
CA SER A 96 30.11 -13.22 25.66
C SER A 96 30.81 -14.13 24.64
N ASN A 97 31.39 -13.58 23.56
CA ASN A 97 32.20 -14.35 22.62
C ASN A 97 33.33 -13.56 21.92
N MET A 98 34.04 -14.18 20.97
CA MET A 98 35.19 -13.60 20.24
C MET A 98 35.04 -13.76 18.71
N VAL A 99 33.82 -13.91 18.23
CA VAL A 99 33.49 -13.72 16.81
C VAL A 99 33.49 -12.20 16.55
N GLY A 100 33.44 -11.81 15.28
CA GLY A 100 33.23 -10.42 14.89
C GLY A 100 32.30 -10.38 13.69
N GLY A 101 31.54 -9.30 13.55
CA GLY A 101 30.39 -9.24 12.64
C GLY A 101 29.08 -9.75 13.24
N ASP A 102 29.05 -10.03 14.55
CA ASP A 102 27.86 -10.27 15.38
C ASP A 102 27.54 -9.08 16.32
N GLY A 103 28.20 -7.94 16.11
CA GLY A 103 27.91 -6.65 16.75
C GLY A 103 29.01 -6.15 17.67
N CYS A 104 29.85 -7.04 18.21
CA CYS A 104 31.13 -6.69 18.82
C CYS A 104 32.28 -7.14 17.90
N GLN A 105 33.33 -6.33 17.78
CA GLN A 105 34.53 -6.79 17.08
C GLN A 105 35.26 -7.85 17.90
N ALA A 106 35.91 -8.81 17.24
CA ALA A 106 36.64 -9.93 17.86
C ALA A 106 37.82 -9.54 18.79
N ASN A 107 38.08 -8.24 18.97
CA ASN A 107 39.06 -7.67 19.90
C ASN A 107 38.41 -6.84 21.04
N CYS A 108 37.09 -6.69 21.03
CA CYS A 108 36.27 -5.91 21.96
C CYS A 108 36.56 -4.39 22.02
N LEU A 109 37.24 -3.85 21.00
CA LEU A 109 37.63 -2.43 20.93
C LEU A 109 36.63 -1.53 20.20
N ALA A 110 35.63 -2.10 19.52
CA ALA A 110 34.54 -1.34 18.90
C ALA A 110 33.29 -2.21 18.71
N VAL A 111 32.13 -1.54 18.77
CA VAL A 111 30.83 -2.05 18.30
C VAL A 111 30.81 -1.94 16.77
N ASP A 112 30.24 -2.94 16.09
CA ASP A 112 30.06 -2.86 14.63
C ASP A 112 28.98 -1.84 14.25
N PRO A 113 29.12 -1.10 13.12
CA PRO A 113 28.11 -0.13 12.69
C PRO A 113 26.74 -0.77 12.50
N GLY A 114 25.68 -0.14 13.04
CA GLY A 114 24.33 -0.70 13.04
C GLY A 114 24.06 -1.74 14.13
N PHE A 115 24.87 -1.80 15.20
CA PHE A 115 24.64 -2.68 16.36
C PHE A 115 24.66 -1.92 17.69
N SER A 116 23.97 -2.48 18.68
CA SER A 116 23.97 -2.05 20.08
C SER A 116 24.30 -3.23 20.99
N CYS A 117 25.24 -2.99 21.91
CA CYS A 117 25.64 -3.94 22.95
C CYS A 117 25.18 -3.47 24.35
N ASN A 118 24.10 -2.69 24.41
CA ASN A 118 23.44 -2.26 25.64
C ASN A 118 22.16 -3.10 25.86
N PRO A 119 21.83 -3.54 27.10
CA PRO A 119 22.63 -3.36 28.32
C PRO A 119 23.88 -4.26 28.33
N PRO A 120 24.96 -3.85 29.03
CA PRO A 120 26.24 -4.56 29.01
C PRO A 120 26.17 -6.02 29.43
N GLY A 121 26.90 -6.90 28.73
CA GLY A 121 26.97 -8.33 29.01
C GLY A 121 25.82 -9.17 28.44
N GLN A 122 24.95 -8.56 27.62
CA GLN A 122 24.07 -9.27 26.70
C GLN A 122 24.77 -9.43 25.32
N PRO A 123 24.35 -10.39 24.48
CA PRO A 123 24.73 -10.38 23.06
C PRO A 123 24.34 -9.05 22.42
N CYS A 124 25.19 -8.53 21.53
CA CYS A 124 24.83 -7.36 20.75
C CYS A 124 23.65 -7.69 19.82
N HIS A 125 22.81 -6.69 19.55
CA HIS A 125 21.69 -6.78 18.61
C HIS A 125 21.84 -5.72 17.52
N GLU A 126 21.25 -5.98 16.36
CA GLU A 126 21.21 -5.01 15.27
C GLU A 126 20.32 -3.83 15.69
N LEU A 127 20.85 -2.61 15.60
CA LEU A 127 20.08 -1.38 15.68
C LEU A 127 19.45 -1.15 14.32
N VAL A 128 18.13 -1.26 14.26
CA VAL A 128 17.37 -1.05 13.02
C VAL A 128 16.54 0.22 13.21
N VAL A 129 17.12 1.36 12.86
CA VAL A 129 16.64 2.71 13.23
C VAL A 129 16.36 3.54 12.00
N CYS A 130 15.08 3.59 11.64
CA CYS A 130 14.65 4.32 10.46
C CYS A 130 15.06 5.80 10.47
N GLY A 131 15.72 6.22 9.39
CA GLY A 131 16.29 7.53 9.14
C GLY A 131 17.78 7.67 9.48
N ASP A 132 18.53 6.60 9.71
CA ASP A 132 19.96 6.64 10.06
C ASP A 132 20.92 6.53 8.86
N SER A 133 20.38 6.38 7.64
CA SER A 133 21.07 6.16 6.36
C SER A 133 21.66 4.76 6.16
N LEU A 134 21.39 3.81 7.04
CA LEU A 134 21.71 2.38 6.90
C LEU A 134 20.43 1.59 6.62
N VAL A 135 20.55 0.43 5.96
CA VAL A 135 19.39 -0.47 5.75
C VAL A 135 19.69 -1.76 6.49
N GLY A 136 19.13 -1.90 7.69
CA GLY A 136 19.24 -3.08 8.52
C GLY A 136 18.42 -4.27 8.00
N SER A 137 18.57 -5.44 8.62
CA SER A 137 17.91 -6.68 8.18
C SER A 137 16.39 -6.57 8.12
N SER A 138 15.76 -5.87 9.07
CA SER A 138 14.31 -5.64 9.12
C SER A 138 13.83 -4.45 8.27
N GLU A 139 14.70 -3.58 7.76
CA GLU A 139 14.32 -2.42 6.91
C GLU A 139 14.21 -2.75 5.42
N GLN A 140 13.23 -2.18 4.75
CA GLN A 140 13.08 -2.29 3.29
C GLN A 140 13.81 -1.15 2.58
N CYS A 141 13.85 0.01 3.22
CA CYS A 141 14.53 1.22 2.78
C CYS A 141 15.03 2.00 4.00
N ASP A 142 15.90 2.97 3.79
CA ASP A 142 16.19 4.06 4.72
C ASP A 142 16.75 5.21 3.89
N ASP A 143 16.01 6.30 3.75
CA ASP A 143 16.41 7.45 2.92
C ASP A 143 17.12 8.57 3.72
N GLY A 144 17.49 8.28 4.97
CA GLY A 144 18.08 9.20 5.93
C GLY A 144 17.09 10.10 6.66
N ASN A 145 15.79 9.79 6.63
CA ASN A 145 14.79 10.52 7.41
C ASN A 145 13.56 9.67 7.84
N GLN A 146 12.58 10.31 8.51
CA GLN A 146 11.34 9.68 9.01
C GLN A 146 10.08 10.42 8.52
N SER A 147 10.15 11.05 7.34
CA SER A 147 8.97 11.63 6.69
C SER A 147 8.14 10.52 6.03
N ALA A 148 6.93 10.87 5.62
CA ALA A 148 6.12 10.02 4.73
C ALA A 148 5.86 10.79 3.43
N GLY A 149 5.79 10.08 2.31
CA GLY A 149 5.53 10.60 0.97
C GLY A 149 6.77 10.87 0.10
N ASP A 150 7.96 10.49 0.55
CA ASP A 150 9.24 10.51 -0.20
C ASP A 150 9.66 9.13 -0.73
N GLY A 151 8.96 8.06 -0.32
CA GLY A 151 9.11 6.69 -0.80
C GLY A 151 9.58 5.70 0.26
N CYS A 152 10.05 6.18 1.41
CA CYS A 152 10.37 5.37 2.58
C CYS A 152 9.51 5.83 3.75
N SER A 153 8.69 4.93 4.31
CA SER A 153 7.79 5.30 5.40
C SER A 153 8.55 5.61 6.70
N PRO A 154 7.94 6.27 7.71
CA PRO A 154 8.56 6.51 9.02
C PRO A 154 8.92 5.25 9.81
N ARG A 155 8.61 4.05 9.29
CA ARG A 155 9.01 2.73 9.81
C ARG A 155 9.83 1.93 8.80
N CYS A 156 10.38 2.60 7.78
CA CYS A 156 11.32 2.06 6.82
C CYS A 156 10.83 0.85 6.00
N ASN A 157 9.51 0.75 5.87
CA ASN A 157 8.84 -0.02 4.82
C ASN A 157 8.69 0.84 3.56
N PHE A 158 8.73 0.24 2.38
CA PHE A 158 8.50 0.96 1.12
C PHE A 158 7.09 1.56 1.10
N GLU A 159 6.98 2.78 0.58
CA GLU A 159 5.67 3.39 0.34
C GLU A 159 5.07 2.89 -0.99
N LEU A 160 3.74 2.76 -1.05
CA LEU A 160 3.05 2.21 -2.22
C LEU A 160 3.35 3.03 -3.49
N GLY A 161 3.76 2.33 -4.54
CA GLY A 161 4.21 2.95 -5.79
C GLY A 161 5.63 3.51 -5.74
N PHE A 162 6.46 3.14 -4.75
CA PHE A 162 7.88 3.47 -4.71
C PHE A 162 8.77 2.22 -4.62
N LYS A 163 9.99 2.36 -5.16
CA LYS A 163 11.12 1.47 -4.93
C LYS A 163 12.29 2.30 -4.45
N CYS A 164 13.10 1.75 -3.55
CA CYS A 164 14.33 2.41 -3.15
C CYS A 164 15.53 1.47 -3.35
N GLU A 165 16.66 2.06 -3.78
CA GLU A 165 17.90 1.33 -4.04
C GLU A 165 19.09 2.05 -3.38
N GLY A 166 20.05 1.29 -2.85
CA GLY A 166 21.27 1.82 -2.25
C GLY A 166 21.18 2.06 -0.75
N GLN A 167 22.24 2.66 -0.20
CA GLN A 167 22.40 2.95 1.23
C GLN A 167 23.21 4.26 1.37
N PRO A 168 22.61 5.37 1.85
CA PRO A 168 21.16 5.56 2.03
C PRO A 168 20.36 5.28 0.75
N SER A 169 19.13 4.86 0.95
CA SER A 169 18.16 4.47 -0.07
C SER A 169 17.72 5.67 -0.90
N ALA A 170 17.93 5.59 -2.21
CA ALA A 170 17.38 6.57 -3.15
C ALA A 170 16.02 6.07 -3.66
N CYS A 171 14.93 6.62 -3.11
CA CYS A 171 13.58 6.25 -3.50
C CYS A 171 13.13 6.89 -4.83
N THR A 172 12.42 6.11 -5.64
CA THR A 172 11.85 6.52 -6.94
C THR A 172 10.49 5.88 -7.14
N VAL A 173 9.59 6.58 -7.85
CA VAL A 173 8.25 6.07 -8.16
C VAL A 173 8.35 4.88 -9.13
N THR A 174 7.68 3.77 -8.84
CA THR A 174 7.59 2.60 -9.71
C THR A 174 6.64 2.85 -10.88
N VAL A 175 6.60 1.95 -11.86
CA VAL A 175 5.74 2.09 -13.04
C VAL A 175 4.90 0.84 -13.18
N CYS A 176 3.77 0.82 -12.48
CA CYS A 176 2.84 -0.29 -12.57
C CYS A 176 2.39 -0.55 -14.01
N GLY A 177 2.45 -1.81 -14.42
CA GLY A 177 2.10 -2.30 -15.75
C GLY A 177 3.26 -2.28 -16.75
N ASP A 178 4.50 -2.31 -16.30
CA ASP A 178 5.70 -2.40 -17.16
C ASP A 178 6.25 -3.82 -17.33
N GLY A 179 5.68 -4.78 -16.60
CA GLY A 179 6.03 -6.21 -16.63
C GLY A 179 7.11 -6.60 -15.62
N LYS A 180 7.43 -5.75 -14.64
CA LYS A 180 8.40 -6.03 -13.58
C LYS A 180 7.85 -5.63 -12.22
N GLN A 181 7.80 -6.59 -11.31
CA GLN A 181 7.54 -6.35 -9.90
C GLN A 181 8.79 -5.74 -9.24
N GLU A 182 8.72 -4.49 -8.78
CA GLU A 182 9.82 -3.79 -8.10
C GLU A 182 9.35 -2.93 -6.90
N GLY A 183 10.20 -2.78 -5.87
CA GLY A 183 9.87 -1.97 -4.68
C GLY A 183 8.67 -2.50 -3.88
N ALA A 184 7.69 -1.63 -3.62
CA ALA A 184 6.45 -1.93 -2.91
C ALA A 184 5.41 -2.74 -3.73
N GLU A 185 5.72 -3.12 -4.97
CA GLU A 185 4.77 -3.84 -5.83
C GLU A 185 4.66 -5.31 -5.41
N SER A 186 3.44 -5.78 -5.08
CA SER A 186 3.18 -7.20 -4.83
C SER A 186 2.80 -7.97 -6.11
N CYS A 187 2.50 -7.26 -7.21
CA CYS A 187 2.34 -7.82 -8.55
C CYS A 187 2.74 -6.81 -9.64
N ASP A 188 3.08 -7.28 -10.84
CA ASP A 188 2.96 -6.54 -12.09
C ASP A 188 2.65 -7.56 -13.20
N ASP A 189 1.56 -7.37 -13.95
CA ASP A 189 1.12 -8.29 -15.00
C ASP A 189 1.33 -7.75 -16.43
N GLY A 190 2.00 -6.60 -16.55
CA GLY A 190 2.24 -5.87 -17.80
C GLY A 190 1.11 -4.92 -18.22
N ASN A 191 0.16 -4.63 -17.32
CA ASN A 191 -0.92 -3.67 -17.57
C ASN A 191 -1.42 -2.97 -16.29
N THR A 192 -2.44 -2.12 -16.38
CA THR A 192 -2.99 -1.36 -15.22
C THR A 192 -4.50 -1.50 -15.05
N MET A 193 -5.13 -2.45 -15.75
CA MET A 193 -6.55 -2.73 -15.63
C MET A 193 -6.81 -3.43 -14.29
N PRO A 194 -7.73 -2.94 -13.45
CA PRO A 194 -8.15 -3.68 -12.28
C PRO A 194 -9.03 -4.87 -12.66
N PHE A 195 -9.17 -5.81 -11.73
CA PHE A 195 -10.02 -7.00 -11.76
C PHE A 195 -9.52 -8.20 -12.58
N ASP A 196 -8.27 -8.18 -13.05
CA ASP A 196 -7.59 -9.31 -13.72
C ASP A 196 -6.62 -10.09 -12.81
N GLY A 197 -6.35 -9.59 -11.60
CA GLY A 197 -5.43 -10.19 -10.64
C GLY A 197 -4.36 -9.22 -10.11
N CYS A 198 -4.12 -8.11 -10.81
CA CYS A 198 -3.24 -7.04 -10.35
C CYS A 198 -3.99 -5.71 -10.38
N SER A 199 -3.90 -4.92 -9.32
CA SER A 199 -4.58 -3.62 -9.27
C SER A 199 -3.83 -2.57 -10.08
N SER A 200 -4.50 -1.46 -10.38
CA SER A 200 -3.89 -0.30 -11.07
C SER A 200 -2.77 0.41 -10.30
N VAL A 201 -2.48 -0.04 -9.08
CA VAL A 201 -1.39 0.41 -8.20
C VAL A 201 -0.44 -0.74 -7.83
N CYS A 202 -0.49 -1.85 -8.58
CA CYS A 202 0.41 -3.01 -8.46
C CYS A 202 0.41 -3.69 -7.07
N GLN A 203 -0.72 -3.60 -6.38
CA GLN A 203 -1.12 -4.49 -5.30
C GLN A 203 -1.89 -5.69 -5.86
N THR A 204 -1.58 -6.89 -5.37
CA THR A 204 -2.26 -8.14 -5.75
C THR A 204 -3.75 -8.09 -5.44
N GLU A 205 -4.59 -8.60 -6.33
CA GLU A 205 -6.04 -8.65 -6.10
C GLU A 205 -6.52 -10.05 -5.63
N PRO A 206 -7.39 -10.15 -4.61
CA PRO A 206 -7.82 -11.45 -4.10
C PRO A 206 -8.55 -12.29 -5.15
N SER A 207 -8.03 -13.49 -5.41
CA SER A 207 -8.51 -14.41 -6.44
C SER A 207 -9.82 -15.08 -6.00
N CYS A 208 -10.88 -14.96 -6.81
CA CYS A 208 -12.22 -15.40 -6.43
C CYS A 208 -12.70 -16.66 -7.16
N THR A 209 -13.28 -17.58 -6.39
CA THR A 209 -13.98 -18.79 -6.85
C THR A 209 -15.44 -18.77 -6.35
N PRO A 210 -16.35 -19.62 -6.88
CA PRO A 210 -17.72 -19.71 -6.36
C PRO A 210 -17.82 -20.03 -4.85
N GLU A 211 -16.79 -20.68 -4.30
CA GLU A 211 -16.65 -21.04 -2.90
C GLU A 211 -16.21 -19.86 -2.00
N GLY A 212 -15.67 -18.79 -2.58
CA GLY A 212 -15.10 -17.63 -1.89
C GLY A 212 -13.82 -17.12 -2.57
N CYS A 213 -13.27 -16.02 -2.09
CA CYS A 213 -11.99 -15.49 -2.53
C CYS A 213 -10.84 -15.92 -1.60
N LYS A 214 -9.61 -15.75 -2.09
CA LYS A 214 -8.37 -15.96 -1.35
C LYS A 214 -7.52 -14.69 -1.49
N SER A 215 -7.20 -14.06 -0.37
CA SER A 215 -6.10 -13.10 -0.25
C SER A 215 -4.76 -13.85 -0.22
N ASP A 216 -3.71 -13.13 -0.58
CA ASP A 216 -2.32 -13.56 -0.47
C ASP A 216 -1.61 -12.55 0.43
N CYS A 217 -0.79 -13.04 1.36
CA CYS A 217 -0.13 -12.16 2.34
C CYS A 217 0.76 -11.13 1.63
N GLY A 218 0.63 -9.86 2.01
CA GLY A 218 1.23 -8.72 1.35
C GLY A 218 0.37 -8.12 0.23
N ASP A 219 -0.95 -8.33 0.24
CA ASP A 219 -1.87 -7.70 -0.71
C ASP A 219 -2.42 -6.35 -0.23
N GLY A 220 -2.16 -5.97 1.02
CA GLY A 220 -2.59 -4.72 1.64
C GLY A 220 -4.01 -4.75 2.20
N LEU A 221 -4.69 -5.90 2.15
CA LEU A 221 -6.10 -6.07 2.53
C LEU A 221 -6.25 -7.13 3.62
N VAL A 222 -6.24 -6.71 4.89
CA VAL A 222 -6.32 -7.64 6.04
C VAL A 222 -7.65 -8.43 6.04
N ILE A 223 -7.63 -9.66 5.51
CA ILE A 223 -8.83 -10.45 5.24
C ILE A 223 -8.55 -11.97 5.42
N ASP A 224 -9.10 -12.57 6.49
CA ASP A 224 -8.87 -13.98 6.92
C ASP A 224 -7.45 -14.24 7.51
N GLU A 225 -6.80 -13.16 7.95
CA GLU A 225 -5.48 -13.14 8.60
C GLU A 225 -5.43 -12.17 9.81
N GLU A 226 -4.28 -12.07 10.48
CA GLU A 226 -4.16 -11.33 11.75
C GLU A 226 -3.58 -9.92 11.57
N CYS A 227 -2.77 -9.73 10.54
CA CYS A 227 -2.26 -8.47 10.03
C CYS A 227 -1.93 -8.67 8.54
N ASP A 228 -1.80 -7.57 7.81
CA ASP A 228 -1.19 -7.50 6.48
C ASP A 228 -0.71 -6.05 6.35
N ASP A 229 0.60 -5.84 6.24
CA ASP A 229 1.20 -4.52 6.11
C ASP A 229 1.67 -4.25 4.66
N GLY A 230 0.97 -4.82 3.68
CA GLY A 230 1.22 -4.62 2.26
C GLY A 230 2.48 -5.31 1.75
N ASN A 231 3.12 -6.17 2.55
CA ASN A 231 4.27 -6.94 2.15
C ASN A 231 4.33 -8.31 2.88
N ALA A 232 5.39 -9.09 2.64
CA ALA A 232 5.56 -10.44 3.19
C ALA A 232 7.00 -10.66 3.72
N LYS A 233 7.55 -9.64 4.39
CA LYS A 233 8.81 -9.70 5.11
C LYS A 233 8.55 -10.22 6.54
N ASP A 234 9.62 -10.59 7.24
CA ASP A 234 9.58 -10.87 8.67
C ASP A 234 10.42 -9.78 9.38
N GLY A 235 10.00 -9.35 10.57
CA GLY A 235 10.70 -8.36 11.40
C GLY A 235 10.21 -6.91 11.31
N ASP A 236 9.21 -6.61 10.47
CA ASP A 236 8.53 -5.31 10.36
C ASP A 236 7.15 -5.28 11.08
N GLY A 237 6.79 -6.38 11.74
CA GLY A 237 5.63 -6.51 12.62
C GLY A 237 4.51 -7.38 12.06
N CYS A 238 4.52 -7.67 10.75
CA CYS A 238 3.63 -8.62 10.14
C CYS A 238 4.37 -9.64 9.28
N SER A 239 4.53 -10.86 9.80
CA SER A 239 5.31 -11.92 9.16
C SER A 239 4.79 -12.31 7.78
N HIS A 240 5.61 -13.02 7.00
CA HIS A 240 5.24 -13.60 5.69
C HIS A 240 4.07 -14.61 5.72
N GLU A 241 3.61 -15.04 6.90
CA GLU A 241 2.38 -15.85 7.10
C GLU A 241 1.17 -15.00 7.55
N CYS A 242 1.29 -13.67 7.47
CA CYS A 242 0.34 -12.65 7.92
C CYS A 242 -0.10 -12.85 9.38
N LYS A 243 0.92 -12.98 10.23
CA LYS A 243 0.84 -13.12 11.70
C LYS A 243 1.53 -11.95 12.38
N LYS A 244 0.89 -11.45 13.45
CA LYS A 244 1.47 -10.40 14.28
C LYS A 244 2.72 -10.93 14.96
N GLU A 245 3.82 -10.21 14.81
CA GLU A 245 5.09 -10.61 15.37
C GLU A 245 5.21 -10.22 16.86
N PRO A 246 5.99 -10.97 17.67
CA PRO A 246 6.34 -10.56 19.03
C PRO A 246 7.06 -9.21 19.00
N GLY A 247 6.82 -8.33 19.99
CA GLY A 247 7.34 -6.97 20.00
C GLY A 247 6.47 -5.95 19.26
N PHE A 248 5.43 -6.36 18.52
CA PHE A 248 4.62 -5.44 17.70
C PHE A 248 3.12 -5.40 18.04
N GLN A 249 2.55 -4.20 18.00
CA GLN A 249 1.12 -3.94 18.06
C GLN A 249 0.60 -3.45 16.70
N CYS A 250 0.08 -4.36 15.89
CA CYS A 250 -0.59 -4.02 14.62
C CYS A 250 -2.02 -3.51 14.83
N SER A 251 -2.30 -2.34 14.25
CA SER A 251 -3.62 -1.70 14.22
C SER A 251 -4.09 -1.45 12.78
N GLN A 252 -5.38 -1.68 12.52
CA GLN A 252 -6.05 -1.17 11.33
C GLN A 252 -6.52 0.26 11.66
N ASP A 253 -6.33 1.21 10.74
CA ASP A 253 -6.77 2.64 10.76
C ASP A 253 -5.69 3.73 11.00
N ALA A 254 -4.46 3.43 11.43
CA ALA A 254 -3.48 4.48 11.80
C ALA A 254 -2.95 5.29 10.58
N GLU A 255 -2.50 4.57 9.54
CA GLU A 255 -1.94 5.14 8.31
C GLU A 255 -2.91 5.05 7.12
N CYS A 256 -4.15 5.51 7.35
CA CYS A 256 -5.10 5.77 6.27
C CYS A 256 -4.60 6.92 5.35
N GLU A 257 -4.91 6.86 4.05
CA GLU A 257 -4.75 8.03 3.17
C GLU A 257 -5.64 9.19 3.68
N LYS A 258 -5.06 10.38 3.84
CA LYS A 258 -5.75 11.56 4.40
C LYS A 258 -5.99 12.63 3.33
N ILE A 259 -7.23 12.80 2.90
CA ILE A 259 -7.66 13.93 2.06
C ILE A 259 -8.36 14.96 2.95
N SER A 260 -7.91 16.22 2.90
CA SER A 260 -8.35 17.29 3.82
C SER A 260 -8.20 16.98 5.32
N GLY A 261 -7.33 16.02 5.66
CA GLY A 261 -7.15 15.54 7.04
C GLY A 261 -8.13 14.47 7.50
N GLU A 262 -9.05 14.00 6.63
CA GLU A 262 -9.94 12.86 6.89
C GLU A 262 -9.42 11.59 6.19
N CYS A 263 -9.48 10.45 6.87
CA CYS A 263 -9.24 9.15 6.24
C CYS A 263 -10.20 8.92 5.06
N VAL A 264 -9.68 8.47 3.93
CA VAL A 264 -10.47 7.99 2.79
C VAL A 264 -10.25 6.51 2.50
N LEU A 265 -11.27 5.88 1.92
CA LEU A 265 -11.21 4.54 1.36
C LEU A 265 -11.32 4.64 -0.16
N ARG A 266 -10.28 4.27 -0.90
CA ARG A 266 -10.37 4.13 -2.36
C ARG A 266 -10.95 2.77 -2.70
N VAL A 267 -11.96 2.75 -3.56
CA VAL A 267 -12.47 1.51 -4.14
C VAL A 267 -12.11 1.50 -5.63
N PRO A 268 -11.35 0.52 -6.14
CA PRO A 268 -10.95 0.47 -7.54
C PRO A 268 -12.17 0.47 -8.47
N ALA A 269 -12.08 1.20 -9.57
CA ALA A 269 -13.17 1.37 -10.52
C ALA A 269 -12.66 1.33 -11.97
N LEU A 270 -13.40 0.61 -12.81
CA LEU A 270 -13.18 0.56 -14.24
C LEU A 270 -14.33 1.28 -14.95
N TYR A 271 -14.02 2.46 -15.47
CA TYR A 271 -14.96 3.25 -16.27
C TYR A 271 -14.83 2.82 -17.73
N ARG A 272 -15.95 2.76 -18.47
CA ARG A 272 -15.92 2.65 -19.93
C ARG A 272 -16.73 3.76 -20.56
N ASP A 273 -16.10 4.47 -21.50
CA ASP A 273 -16.68 5.60 -22.22
C ASP A 273 -17.26 5.14 -23.57
N PHE A 274 -18.41 5.70 -23.97
CA PHE A 274 -19.13 5.38 -25.18
C PHE A 274 -19.46 6.63 -26.00
N ASN A 275 -19.29 6.54 -27.32
CA ASN A 275 -19.84 7.56 -28.20
C ASN A 275 -21.38 7.48 -28.19
N ALA A 276 -22.02 8.65 -28.07
CA ALA A 276 -23.46 8.83 -28.26
C ALA A 276 -23.97 8.14 -29.55
N ARG A 277 -25.15 7.52 -29.50
CA ARG A 277 -25.68 6.63 -30.55
C ARG A 277 -25.60 7.17 -31.98
N ASP A 278 -25.98 8.43 -32.19
CA ASP A 278 -26.03 9.04 -33.53
C ASP A 278 -24.69 9.66 -33.96
N SER A 279 -23.64 9.56 -33.13
CA SER A 279 -22.28 10.00 -33.44
C SER A 279 -21.50 8.97 -34.28
N ALA A 280 -20.39 9.40 -34.85
CA ALA A 280 -19.46 8.50 -35.50
C ALA A 280 -18.96 7.44 -34.50
N ASN A 281 -19.08 6.17 -34.86
CA ASN A 281 -18.80 5.04 -33.98
C ASN A 281 -19.67 4.97 -32.70
N GLY A 282 -20.86 5.58 -32.70
CA GLY A 282 -21.82 5.49 -31.59
C GLY A 282 -22.17 4.06 -31.15
N HIS A 283 -22.49 3.91 -29.86
CA HIS A 283 -23.02 2.68 -29.28
C HIS A 283 -24.56 2.73 -29.29
N PRO A 284 -25.28 1.66 -29.69
CA PRO A 284 -26.72 1.73 -29.95
C PRO A 284 -27.60 1.96 -28.71
N ASP A 285 -27.07 1.75 -27.50
CA ASP A 285 -27.83 1.74 -26.24
C ASP A 285 -27.69 3.03 -25.39
N PHE A 286 -26.75 3.93 -25.72
CA PHE A 286 -26.52 5.20 -25.02
C PHE A 286 -27.14 6.38 -25.79
N GLN A 287 -27.60 7.42 -25.08
CA GLN A 287 -28.36 8.53 -25.66
C GLN A 287 -29.71 8.10 -26.29
N VAL A 288 -30.37 7.08 -25.72
CA VAL A 288 -31.65 6.56 -26.25
C VAL A 288 -32.83 6.98 -25.38
N ALA A 289 -33.84 7.59 -26.00
CA ALA A 289 -35.08 7.95 -25.31
C ALA A 289 -35.92 6.69 -24.99
N CYS A 290 -35.94 6.29 -23.71
CA CYS A 290 -36.68 5.13 -23.24
C CYS A 290 -38.09 5.45 -22.72
N GLY A 291 -39.02 4.55 -23.00
CA GLY A 291 -40.41 4.69 -22.60
C GLY A 291 -40.66 4.26 -21.16
N GLY A 292 -40.79 5.24 -20.26
CA GLY A 292 -41.27 5.04 -18.89
C GLY A 292 -40.15 4.96 -17.85
N GLU A 293 -39.69 6.13 -17.41
CA GLU A 293 -38.61 6.37 -16.44
C GLU A 293 -38.84 5.67 -15.07
N GLN A 294 -38.65 4.36 -15.00
CA GLN A 294 -39.08 3.50 -13.89
C GLN A 294 -38.12 2.32 -13.73
N VAL A 295 -37.87 1.94 -12.47
CA VAL A 295 -37.10 0.74 -12.12
C VAL A 295 -37.70 -0.50 -12.78
N THR A 296 -36.85 -1.24 -13.49
CA THR A 296 -37.17 -2.47 -14.20
C THR A 296 -36.23 -3.57 -13.71
N THR A 297 -36.72 -4.37 -12.77
CA THR A 297 -36.00 -5.54 -12.26
C THR A 297 -36.04 -6.71 -13.25
N GLY A 298 -35.08 -7.62 -13.15
CA GLY A 298 -34.99 -8.81 -14.00
C GLY A 298 -34.46 -8.55 -15.41
N LEU A 299 -33.73 -7.44 -15.62
CA LEU A 299 -32.99 -7.21 -16.86
C LEU A 299 -31.77 -8.13 -16.97
N VAL A 300 -31.09 -8.41 -15.85
CA VAL A 300 -29.90 -9.27 -15.78
C VAL A 300 -30.16 -10.60 -15.08
N LYS A 301 -29.31 -11.60 -15.31
CA LYS A 301 -29.38 -12.91 -14.65
C LYS A 301 -29.05 -12.75 -13.15
N PRO A 302 -29.65 -13.56 -12.26
CA PRO A 302 -29.34 -13.54 -10.83
C PRO A 302 -27.90 -13.93 -10.45
N GLN A 303 -27.10 -14.38 -11.41
CA GLN A 303 -25.70 -14.75 -11.23
C GLN A 303 -24.86 -14.10 -12.32
N LEU A 304 -23.66 -13.64 -11.94
CA LEU A 304 -22.59 -13.29 -12.87
C LEU A 304 -22.11 -14.54 -13.62
N ASP A 305 -21.42 -14.32 -14.74
CA ASP A 305 -20.83 -15.40 -15.52
C ASP A 305 -19.40 -15.76 -15.07
N ALA A 306 -18.76 -16.64 -15.84
CA ALA A 306 -17.41 -17.12 -15.55
C ALA A 306 -16.33 -16.02 -15.65
N SER A 307 -16.63 -14.90 -16.32
CA SER A 307 -15.78 -13.70 -16.40
C SER A 307 -16.17 -12.65 -15.36
N GLY A 308 -17.10 -12.97 -14.45
CA GLY A 308 -17.61 -12.05 -13.44
C GLY A 308 -18.49 -10.94 -14.00
N LYS A 309 -19.08 -11.06 -15.20
CA LYS A 309 -19.89 -10.00 -15.82
C LYS A 309 -21.39 -10.30 -15.73
N PRO A 310 -22.25 -9.25 -15.66
CA PRO A 310 -23.70 -9.43 -15.72
C PRO A 310 -24.14 -9.88 -17.11
N GLN A 311 -25.20 -10.67 -17.19
CA GLN A 311 -25.75 -11.17 -18.45
C GLN A 311 -27.20 -10.76 -18.62
N LEU A 312 -27.56 -10.19 -19.78
CA LEU A 312 -28.92 -9.77 -20.10
C LEU A 312 -29.88 -10.98 -20.18
N VAL A 313 -31.16 -10.76 -19.82
CA VAL A 313 -32.23 -11.79 -19.82
C VAL A 313 -33.33 -11.49 -20.83
N ASN A 314 -33.54 -10.22 -21.23
CA ASN A 314 -34.59 -9.84 -22.18
C ASN A 314 -34.12 -8.72 -23.13
N PRO A 315 -33.49 -9.07 -24.28
CA PRO A 315 -33.12 -8.11 -25.32
C PRO A 315 -34.32 -7.27 -25.81
N GLY A 316 -34.10 -5.97 -25.99
CA GLY A 316 -35.12 -4.99 -26.39
C GLY A 316 -35.89 -4.36 -25.23
N ALA A 317 -35.74 -4.84 -23.99
CA ALA A 317 -36.25 -4.17 -22.81
C ALA A 317 -35.40 -2.93 -22.47
N GLN A 318 -36.03 -1.85 -21.98
CA GLN A 318 -35.37 -0.60 -21.55
C GLN A 318 -34.30 -0.06 -22.53
N CYS A 319 -34.60 -0.15 -23.83
CA CYS A 319 -33.75 0.23 -24.96
C CYS A 319 -32.41 -0.50 -25.10
N ILE A 320 -32.18 -1.58 -24.36
CA ILE A 320 -30.97 -2.40 -24.52
C ILE A 320 -31.15 -3.23 -25.80
N THR A 321 -30.39 -2.91 -26.84
CA THR A 321 -30.65 -3.39 -28.22
C THR A 321 -30.48 -4.89 -28.37
N SER A 322 -29.47 -5.48 -27.71
CA SER A 322 -29.12 -6.90 -27.85
C SER A 322 -28.26 -7.38 -26.69
N GLU A 323 -28.10 -8.70 -26.53
CA GLU A 323 -27.13 -9.28 -25.58
C GLU A 323 -25.70 -8.82 -25.93
N ALA A 324 -25.33 -8.86 -27.22
CA ALA A 324 -24.00 -8.47 -27.68
C ALA A 324 -23.67 -6.97 -27.52
N SER A 325 -24.67 -6.08 -27.52
CA SER A 325 -24.46 -4.66 -27.20
C SER A 325 -24.40 -4.42 -25.69
N PHE A 326 -25.11 -5.23 -24.89
CA PHE A 326 -24.97 -5.22 -23.43
C PHE A 326 -23.61 -5.76 -22.96
N GLU A 327 -23.07 -6.80 -23.61
CA GLU A 327 -21.72 -7.31 -23.34
C GLU A 327 -20.65 -6.22 -23.49
N GLN A 328 -20.80 -5.31 -24.47
CA GLN A 328 -19.89 -4.17 -24.69
C GLN A 328 -19.90 -3.14 -23.56
N TRP A 329 -20.89 -3.16 -22.66
CA TRP A 329 -20.95 -2.25 -21.51
C TRP A 329 -19.84 -2.55 -20.49
N TYR A 330 -19.46 -3.83 -20.34
CA TYR A 330 -18.52 -4.31 -19.32
C TYR A 330 -17.39 -5.18 -19.89
N SER A 331 -17.16 -5.07 -21.20
CA SER A 331 -16.02 -5.66 -21.91
C SER A 331 -15.45 -4.68 -22.94
N ASP A 332 -14.20 -4.91 -23.31
CA ASP A 332 -13.47 -4.01 -24.19
C ASP A 332 -13.82 -4.29 -25.66
N SER A 333 -14.06 -3.23 -26.43
CA SER A 333 -14.55 -3.34 -27.80
C SER A 333 -14.08 -2.15 -28.65
N ASP A 334 -14.45 -2.11 -29.93
CA ASP A 334 -14.30 -0.91 -30.75
C ASP A 334 -15.29 0.21 -30.37
N LYS A 335 -16.28 -0.07 -29.50
CA LYS A 335 -17.34 0.85 -29.07
C LYS A 335 -17.14 1.48 -27.70
N SER A 336 -16.39 0.80 -26.85
CA SER A 336 -16.06 1.19 -25.48
C SER A 336 -14.60 1.59 -25.39
N LYS A 337 -14.28 2.61 -24.59
CA LYS A 337 -12.90 2.92 -24.20
C LYS A 337 -12.74 2.79 -22.69
N ALA A 338 -11.97 1.81 -22.26
CA ALA A 338 -11.63 1.62 -20.86
C ALA A 338 -10.79 2.79 -20.34
N VAL A 339 -11.14 3.26 -19.14
CA VAL A 339 -10.46 4.28 -18.37
C VAL A 339 -10.40 3.79 -16.93
N VAL A 340 -9.19 3.55 -16.45
CA VAL A 340 -8.91 3.08 -15.09
C VAL A 340 -9.03 4.25 -14.11
N GLY A 341 -9.55 3.98 -12.91
CA GLY A 341 -9.54 4.93 -11.81
C GLY A 341 -10.08 4.32 -10.53
N ASP A 342 -10.61 5.17 -9.65
CA ASP A 342 -11.15 4.77 -8.36
C ASP A 342 -12.38 5.61 -7.97
N VAL A 343 -13.12 5.15 -6.98
CA VAL A 343 -14.15 5.91 -6.27
C VAL A 343 -13.64 6.16 -4.85
N VAL A 344 -13.30 7.42 -4.55
CA VAL A 344 -12.91 7.86 -3.22
C VAL A 344 -14.13 7.96 -2.30
N LEU A 345 -14.14 7.18 -1.22
CA LEU A 345 -15.15 7.22 -0.18
C LEU A 345 -14.62 7.95 1.07
N PHE A 346 -15.33 8.97 1.52
CA PHE A 346 -15.02 9.76 2.72
C PHE A 346 -15.84 9.26 3.90
N LYS A 347 -15.31 9.38 5.12
CA LYS A 347 -16.03 8.96 6.33
C LYS A 347 -17.37 9.72 6.47
N LYS A 348 -18.48 9.00 6.61
CA LYS A 348 -19.85 9.56 6.75
C LYS A 348 -19.92 10.58 7.89
N ALA A 349 -20.78 11.59 7.76
CA ALA A 349 -20.94 12.59 8.82
C ALA A 349 -21.66 12.02 10.06
N VAL A 350 -22.36 10.89 9.90
CA VAL A 350 -23.00 10.14 10.98
C VAL A 350 -22.77 8.64 10.75
N GLY A 351 -22.26 7.96 11.78
CA GLY A 351 -21.97 6.52 11.74
C GLY A 351 -20.48 6.23 11.55
N THR A 352 -20.19 5.01 11.11
CA THR A 352 -18.83 4.46 10.97
C THR A 352 -18.40 4.25 9.53
N GLY A 353 -19.34 4.13 8.59
CA GLY A 353 -19.04 3.85 7.19
C GLY A 353 -18.45 5.01 6.40
N PHE A 354 -18.11 4.70 5.16
CA PHE A 354 -17.58 5.63 4.15
C PHE A 354 -18.58 5.82 3.00
N VAL A 355 -18.53 6.97 2.33
CA VAL A 355 -19.44 7.38 1.25
C VAL A 355 -18.73 8.34 0.29
N ASN A 356 -18.92 8.20 -1.03
CA ASN A 356 -18.38 9.19 -1.97
C ASN A 356 -19.13 10.53 -1.82
N ARG A 357 -18.37 11.63 -1.83
CA ARG A 357 -18.87 12.98 -1.59
C ARG A 357 -18.70 13.89 -2.79
N TRP A 358 -19.21 15.11 -2.67
CA TRP A 358 -19.07 16.14 -3.68
C TRP A 358 -17.67 16.78 -3.59
N GLY A 359 -17.12 17.17 -4.74
CA GLY A 359 -15.82 17.85 -4.82
C GLY A 359 -14.61 16.96 -4.57
N ALA A 360 -13.42 17.49 -4.88
CA ALA A 360 -12.15 16.77 -4.75
C ALA A 360 -11.66 16.68 -3.29
N MET A 361 -12.27 17.43 -2.37
CA MET A 361 -11.86 17.51 -0.96
C MET A 361 -12.85 16.80 -0.03
N GLY A 362 -13.87 16.12 -0.59
CA GLY A 362 -14.87 15.38 0.18
C GLY A 362 -15.91 16.27 0.84
N GLU A 363 -16.27 17.37 0.20
CA GLU A 363 -17.30 18.28 0.69
C GLU A 363 -18.69 17.62 0.70
N GLN A 364 -19.47 17.81 1.78
CA GLN A 364 -20.89 17.44 1.75
C GLN A 364 -21.66 18.38 0.82
N TRP A 365 -22.56 17.83 0.00
CA TRP A 365 -23.47 18.67 -0.79
C TRP A 365 -24.41 19.42 0.15
N THR A 366 -24.57 20.74 -0.04
CA THR A 366 -25.49 21.54 0.77
C THR A 366 -26.60 22.14 -0.08
N ALA A 367 -27.84 21.80 0.27
CA ALA A 367 -29.04 22.39 -0.33
C ALA A 367 -29.82 23.17 0.74
N VAL A 368 -30.72 24.05 0.28
CA VAL A 368 -31.63 24.80 1.14
C VAL A 368 -33.03 24.19 1.02
N THR A 369 -33.61 23.81 2.15
CA THR A 369 -34.94 23.21 2.26
C THR A 369 -35.88 24.12 3.08
N ASP A 370 -37.17 23.78 3.12
CA ASP A 370 -38.21 24.49 3.89
C ASP A 370 -38.27 26.01 3.63
N GLU A 371 -38.03 26.42 2.39
CA GLU A 371 -37.99 27.83 1.98
C GLU A 371 -39.35 28.54 2.17
N GLN A 372 -39.39 29.48 3.10
CA GLN A 372 -40.52 30.40 3.35
C GLN A 372 -40.09 31.84 3.03
N TRP A 373 -40.84 32.51 2.16
CA TRP A 373 -40.46 33.77 1.52
C TRP A 373 -41.05 34.99 2.27
N ALA A 374 -40.39 36.14 2.51
CA ALA A 374 -38.97 36.54 2.35
C ALA A 374 -38.62 37.87 3.10
N ALA A 375 -37.70 37.86 4.09
CA ALA A 375 -36.91 39.00 4.61
C ALA A 375 -35.82 38.65 5.69
N ASN A 376 -34.82 39.53 5.82
CA ASN A 376 -33.82 39.88 6.84
C ASN A 376 -32.47 39.12 7.09
N THR A 377 -32.21 37.90 6.61
CA THR A 377 -30.85 37.28 6.75
C THR A 377 -30.51 36.30 5.64
N TYR A 378 -29.21 36.21 5.28
CA TYR A 378 -28.50 35.38 4.27
C TYR A 378 -29.25 35.08 2.96
N GLU A 379 -30.37 34.36 2.99
CA GLU A 379 -31.20 34.05 1.82
C GLU A 379 -32.13 35.21 1.39
N GLU A 380 -32.23 36.31 2.13
CA GLU A 380 -32.78 37.60 1.62
C GLU A 380 -31.98 38.14 0.39
N CYS A 381 -30.81 37.55 0.16
CA CYS A 381 -29.62 38.30 -0.21
C CYS A 381 -28.85 37.71 -1.40
N LYS A 382 -29.10 36.45 -1.82
CA LYS A 382 -28.86 36.05 -3.23
C LYS A 382 -29.83 36.75 -4.21
N ALA A 383 -30.75 37.55 -3.68
CA ALA A 383 -32.16 37.43 -4.03
C ALA A 383 -32.87 38.75 -4.43
N SER A 384 -32.13 39.83 -4.67
CA SER A 384 -32.52 40.75 -5.75
C SER A 384 -32.44 40.08 -7.13
N GLY A 385 -31.89 38.85 -7.20
CA GLY A 385 -32.15 37.84 -8.23
C GLY A 385 -32.64 36.51 -7.62
N CYS A 386 -33.76 36.53 -6.88
CA CYS A 386 -34.31 35.33 -6.23
C CYS A 386 -34.95 34.39 -7.26
N THR A 387 -34.37 33.23 -7.51
CA THR A 387 -34.95 32.21 -8.39
C THR A 387 -35.20 30.91 -7.62
N PRO A 388 -36.45 30.40 -7.58
CA PRO A 388 -37.69 30.92 -8.19
C PRO A 388 -38.64 31.59 -7.19
N CYS A 389 -38.95 32.90 -7.39
CA CYS A 389 -40.25 33.60 -7.10
C CYS A 389 -40.18 34.92 -6.30
N THR A 390 -41.37 35.51 -6.04
CA THR A 390 -41.65 36.96 -5.91
C THR A 390 -41.90 37.42 -4.47
N TYR A 391 -41.41 38.61 -4.11
CA TYR A 391 -41.36 39.19 -2.77
C TYR A 391 -42.71 39.61 -2.14
N ASN A 392 -42.88 39.43 -0.82
CA ASN A 392 -43.99 39.92 0.01
C ASN A 392 -43.49 40.48 1.37
N PRO A 393 -43.70 41.77 1.70
CA PRO A 393 -43.20 42.39 2.93
C PRO A 393 -43.92 41.95 4.24
N SER A 394 -44.87 41.02 4.16
CA SER A 394 -45.67 40.57 5.30
C SER A 394 -45.14 39.29 5.97
N GLN A 395 -44.12 38.65 5.39
CA GLN A 395 -43.64 37.31 5.76
C GLN A 395 -42.10 37.28 5.71
N GLY A 396 -41.45 36.84 6.79
CA GLY A 396 -39.97 36.81 6.89
C GLY A 396 -39.33 35.58 6.23
N CYS A 397 -38.03 35.66 5.93
CA CYS A 397 -37.30 34.57 5.26
C CYS A 397 -36.92 33.48 6.25
N ARG A 398 -37.14 32.23 5.87
CA ARG A 398 -36.53 31.05 6.48
C ARG A 398 -36.17 30.05 5.39
N GLY A 399 -35.00 29.46 5.50
CA GLY A 399 -34.57 28.30 4.73
C GLY A 399 -33.59 27.51 5.61
N THR A 400 -33.69 26.19 5.58
CA THR A 400 -32.84 25.31 6.38
C THR A 400 -31.75 24.74 5.48
N ARG A 401 -30.49 25.02 5.81
CA ARG A 401 -29.36 24.36 5.14
C ARG A 401 -29.29 22.91 5.62
N VAL A 402 -29.38 21.97 4.69
CA VAL A 402 -29.23 20.55 4.93
C VAL A 402 -28.01 20.07 4.16
N ALA A 403 -27.13 19.36 4.85
CA ALA A 403 -25.99 18.68 4.25
C ALA A 403 -26.38 17.24 3.89
N TYR A 404 -25.92 16.78 2.73
CA TYR A 404 -26.19 15.47 2.16
C TYR A 404 -24.86 14.75 1.91
N ASP A 405 -24.77 13.50 2.38
CA ASP A 405 -23.72 12.56 1.95
C ASP A 405 -24.12 11.92 0.61
N GLY A 406 -23.13 11.78 -0.29
CA GLY A 406 -23.34 11.52 -1.72
C GLY A 406 -22.92 12.70 -2.61
N THR A 407 -22.78 12.45 -3.91
CA THR A 407 -22.64 13.51 -4.93
C THR A 407 -23.91 13.59 -5.81
N PRO A 408 -24.48 14.79 -6.03
CA PRO A 408 -25.53 15.02 -7.03
C PRO A 408 -25.04 14.96 -8.48
N PHE A 409 -23.73 14.84 -8.69
CA PHE A 409 -23.07 14.87 -9.99
C PHE A 409 -21.93 13.85 -10.00
N PHE A 410 -22.02 12.83 -10.85
CA PHE A 410 -20.97 11.82 -10.99
C PHE A 410 -20.45 11.78 -12.44
N PHE A 411 -19.29 12.41 -12.67
CA PHE A 411 -18.71 12.56 -14.00
C PHE A 411 -17.21 12.19 -14.01
N PRO A 412 -16.86 10.93 -13.75
CA PRO A 412 -15.47 10.48 -13.57
C PRO A 412 -14.59 10.67 -14.82
N LEU A 413 -15.19 10.80 -16.00
CA LEU A 413 -14.49 10.87 -17.29
C LEU A 413 -14.23 12.28 -17.80
N ASP A 414 -14.83 13.32 -17.20
CA ASP A 414 -14.80 14.67 -17.79
C ASP A 414 -13.40 15.27 -17.92
N SER A 415 -12.53 14.98 -16.96
CA SER A 415 -11.12 15.41 -16.94
C SER A 415 -10.16 14.37 -17.54
N SER A 416 -10.63 13.17 -17.90
CA SER A 416 -9.75 12.09 -18.33
C SER A 416 -9.20 12.32 -19.74
N PRO A 417 -7.87 12.34 -19.94
CA PRO A 417 -7.27 12.36 -21.28
C PRO A 417 -7.47 11.02 -22.02
N GLN A 418 -7.88 9.97 -21.30
CA GLN A 418 -8.21 8.67 -21.85
C GLN A 418 -9.70 8.55 -22.23
N ALA A 419 -10.55 9.53 -21.95
CA ALA A 419 -11.92 9.56 -22.46
C ALA A 419 -11.97 9.59 -24.01
N LEU A 420 -13.17 9.41 -24.57
CA LEU A 420 -13.52 9.71 -25.94
C LEU A 420 -13.79 11.23 -26.09
N THR A 421 -13.73 11.74 -27.32
CA THR A 421 -14.17 13.12 -27.61
C THR A 421 -15.65 13.11 -27.91
N ASP A 422 -16.45 13.23 -26.86
CA ASP A 422 -17.89 13.02 -26.84
C ASP A 422 -18.72 14.33 -26.98
N THR A 423 -20.05 14.19 -27.04
CA THR A 423 -20.98 15.35 -27.04
C THR A 423 -21.48 15.61 -25.62
N ARG A 424 -20.80 16.54 -24.94
CA ARG A 424 -21.10 16.92 -23.55
C ARG A 424 -22.32 17.84 -23.43
N THR A 425 -23.09 17.69 -22.36
CA THR A 425 -24.33 18.46 -22.11
C THR A 425 -24.41 19.00 -20.67
N GLU A 426 -25.32 19.93 -20.39
CA GLU A 426 -25.49 20.49 -19.03
C GLU A 426 -26.18 19.48 -18.09
N ALA A 427 -25.75 19.40 -16.83
CA ALA A 427 -26.38 18.53 -15.83
C ALA A 427 -27.55 19.20 -15.09
N LYS A 428 -28.37 18.40 -14.40
CA LYS A 428 -29.40 18.84 -13.45
C LYS A 428 -29.22 18.12 -12.11
N VAL A 429 -29.61 18.79 -11.03
CA VAL A 429 -29.60 18.17 -9.69
C VAL A 429 -30.82 17.27 -9.51
N GLY A 430 -30.58 16.03 -9.09
CA GLY A 430 -31.64 15.09 -8.70
C GLY A 430 -32.35 15.49 -7.38
N PRO A 431 -33.65 15.18 -7.23
CA PRO A 431 -34.45 15.69 -6.12
C PRO A 431 -34.06 15.15 -4.74
N ASP A 432 -33.38 14.00 -4.69
CA ASP A 432 -32.85 13.42 -3.45
C ASP A 432 -31.76 14.30 -2.79
N TYR A 433 -31.20 15.25 -3.52
CA TYR A 433 -30.21 16.23 -3.05
C TYR A 433 -30.83 17.59 -2.69
N GLY A 434 -32.06 17.57 -2.18
CA GLY A 434 -32.70 18.69 -1.49
C GLY A 434 -33.54 19.64 -2.34
N TYR A 435 -33.69 19.39 -3.65
CA TYR A 435 -34.46 20.24 -4.55
C TYR A 435 -35.77 19.57 -4.99
N GLY A 436 -36.92 20.17 -4.68
CA GLY A 436 -38.24 19.66 -5.10
C GLY A 436 -38.54 19.74 -6.62
N SER A 437 -37.52 20.04 -7.43
CA SER A 437 -37.55 20.15 -8.89
C SER A 437 -36.19 19.75 -9.44
N TRP A 438 -36.03 19.71 -10.76
CA TRP A 438 -34.77 19.41 -11.44
C TRP A 438 -34.11 20.70 -11.97
N PRO A 439 -33.43 21.51 -11.14
CA PRO A 439 -32.73 22.69 -11.61
C PRO A 439 -31.49 22.29 -12.41
N TRP A 440 -31.19 23.05 -13.47
CA TRP A 440 -29.92 22.97 -14.15
C TRP A 440 -28.77 23.32 -13.20
N GLU A 441 -27.66 22.60 -13.29
CA GLU A 441 -26.47 22.79 -12.47
C GLU A 441 -26.01 24.26 -12.47
N LYS A 442 -25.92 24.89 -13.64
CA LYS A 442 -25.52 26.32 -13.77
C LYS A 442 -26.41 27.31 -13.01
N ALA A 443 -27.61 26.92 -12.58
CA ALA A 443 -28.49 27.74 -11.75
C ALA A 443 -28.19 27.61 -10.24
N VAL A 444 -27.51 26.53 -9.82
CA VAL A 444 -27.14 26.25 -8.43
C VAL A 444 -25.63 26.41 -8.17
N VAL A 445 -24.79 25.97 -9.12
CA VAL A 445 -23.32 26.07 -9.14
C VAL A 445 -22.89 27.08 -10.21
N PRO A 446 -22.43 28.29 -9.82
CA PRO A 446 -21.95 29.28 -10.79
C PRO A 446 -20.69 28.81 -11.51
N GLY A 447 -20.70 28.83 -12.85
CA GLY A 447 -19.57 28.38 -13.67
C GLY A 447 -19.57 26.89 -14.03
N ALA A 448 -20.66 26.17 -13.73
CA ALA A 448 -20.93 24.82 -14.18
C ALA A 448 -20.63 24.61 -15.68
N GLY A 449 -20.15 23.42 -16.01
CA GLY A 449 -19.66 23.07 -17.33
C GLY A 449 -20.68 22.30 -18.17
N THR A 450 -20.14 21.39 -18.98
CA THR A 450 -20.89 20.37 -19.71
C THR A 450 -20.17 19.03 -19.56
N HIS A 451 -20.95 17.97 -19.39
CA HIS A 451 -20.53 16.69 -18.84
C HIS A 451 -20.82 15.53 -19.81
N ASN A 452 -20.05 14.45 -19.70
CA ASN A 452 -20.31 13.16 -20.36
C ASN A 452 -21.38 12.36 -19.60
N PHE A 453 -22.35 11.76 -20.31
CA PHE A 453 -23.46 10.95 -19.80
C PHE A 453 -23.57 9.58 -20.49
N HIS A 454 -22.49 9.10 -21.12
CA HIS A 454 -22.48 7.88 -21.92
C HIS A 454 -21.37 6.96 -21.43
N PHE A 455 -21.49 6.47 -20.19
CA PHE A 455 -20.45 5.68 -19.57
C PHE A 455 -21.01 4.59 -18.66
N THR A 456 -20.20 3.56 -18.44
CA THR A 456 -20.47 2.53 -17.44
C THR A 456 -19.40 2.57 -16.36
N THR A 457 -19.79 2.16 -15.16
CA THR A 457 -18.89 2.03 -14.01
C THR A 457 -18.94 0.60 -13.51
N GLU A 458 -17.79 -0.05 -13.45
CA GLU A 458 -17.59 -1.34 -12.79
C GLU A 458 -16.75 -1.12 -11.53
N VAL A 459 -17.24 -1.55 -10.37
CA VAL A 459 -16.53 -1.44 -9.08
C VAL A 459 -16.48 -2.81 -8.42
N LYS A 460 -15.32 -3.18 -7.87
CA LYS A 460 -15.16 -4.41 -7.07
C LYS A 460 -14.58 -4.06 -5.71
N TYR A 461 -15.13 -4.69 -4.68
CA TYR A 461 -14.66 -4.53 -3.31
C TYR A 461 -14.65 -5.90 -2.62
N TRP A 462 -13.51 -6.28 -2.05
CA TRP A 462 -13.35 -7.53 -1.31
C TRP A 462 -13.57 -7.28 0.18
N PHE A 463 -14.06 -8.27 0.91
CA PHE A 463 -14.30 -8.16 2.34
C PHE A 463 -14.34 -9.55 3.00
N GLN A 464 -13.97 -9.62 4.29
CA GLN A 464 -14.20 -10.80 5.11
C GLN A 464 -15.65 -10.79 5.62
N TYR A 465 -16.40 -11.86 5.38
CA TYR A 465 -17.73 -12.01 5.97
C TYR A 465 -17.64 -12.45 7.43
N GLN A 466 -18.18 -11.63 8.33
CA GLN A 466 -18.32 -11.97 9.76
C GLN A 466 -19.80 -11.91 10.14
N ALA A 467 -20.35 -13.01 10.65
CA ALA A 467 -21.78 -13.17 10.90
C ALA A 467 -22.33 -12.19 11.96
N GLY A 468 -21.45 -11.65 12.81
CA GLY A 468 -21.77 -10.71 13.89
C GLY A 468 -21.67 -9.22 13.53
N SER A 469 -20.94 -8.84 12.47
CA SER A 469 -20.72 -7.41 12.14
C SER A 469 -21.85 -6.80 11.32
N ALA A 470 -22.58 -7.61 10.55
CA ALA A 470 -23.74 -7.21 9.74
C ALA A 470 -23.51 -5.93 8.88
N PRO A 471 -22.41 -5.86 8.09
CA PRO A 471 -22.10 -4.67 7.31
C PRO A 471 -23.17 -4.41 6.26
N THR A 472 -23.36 -3.15 5.92
CA THR A 472 -24.40 -2.71 4.98
C THR A 472 -23.79 -1.89 3.87
N LEU A 473 -24.08 -2.30 2.64
CA LEU A 473 -23.84 -1.51 1.45
C LEU A 473 -25.14 -0.81 1.07
N ASP A 474 -25.13 0.51 1.04
CA ASP A 474 -26.19 1.31 0.45
C ASP A 474 -25.71 1.90 -0.87
N PHE A 475 -26.53 1.79 -1.91
CA PHE A 475 -26.28 2.40 -3.21
C PHE A 475 -27.41 3.38 -3.56
N THR A 476 -27.12 4.46 -4.25
CA THR A 476 -28.11 5.29 -4.94
C THR A 476 -27.58 5.72 -6.28
N GLY A 477 -28.38 5.56 -7.34
CA GLY A 477 -28.04 6.15 -8.62
C GLY A 477 -29.13 6.14 -9.67
N ASP A 478 -28.77 6.73 -10.80
CA ASP A 478 -29.40 6.69 -12.10
C ASP A 478 -28.30 6.45 -13.17
N ASP A 479 -28.57 5.79 -14.30
CA ASP A 479 -29.75 4.96 -14.60
C ASP A 479 -29.58 3.55 -14.01
N ASP A 480 -29.05 2.60 -14.77
CA ASP A 480 -29.05 1.18 -14.43
C ASP A 480 -28.03 0.85 -13.33
N VAL A 481 -28.45 0.07 -12.32
CA VAL A 481 -27.58 -0.38 -11.22
C VAL A 481 -27.85 -1.86 -10.89
N TRP A 482 -26.78 -2.65 -10.83
CA TRP A 482 -26.80 -4.01 -10.29
C TRP A 482 -25.65 -4.23 -9.31
N VAL A 483 -25.97 -4.64 -8.07
CA VAL A 483 -24.97 -5.05 -7.07
C VAL A 483 -25.06 -6.57 -6.91
N PHE A 484 -23.92 -7.24 -7.01
CA PHE A 484 -23.76 -8.67 -6.79
C PHE A 484 -22.88 -8.90 -5.56
N VAL A 485 -23.25 -9.86 -4.72
CA VAL A 485 -22.47 -10.31 -3.56
C VAL A 485 -22.14 -11.79 -3.77
N ASN A 486 -20.85 -12.13 -3.75
CA ASN A 486 -20.36 -13.46 -4.15
C ASN A 486 -20.97 -13.93 -5.50
N GLY A 487 -20.92 -13.04 -6.51
CA GLY A 487 -21.44 -13.29 -7.85
C GLY A 487 -22.97 -13.44 -7.97
N LYS A 488 -23.75 -13.16 -6.91
CA LYS A 488 -25.22 -13.29 -6.90
C LYS A 488 -25.91 -11.96 -6.68
N LEU A 489 -26.95 -11.69 -7.47
CA LEU A 489 -27.66 -10.41 -7.49
C LEU A 489 -28.30 -10.09 -6.12
N ALA A 490 -27.91 -8.96 -5.55
CA ALA A 490 -28.33 -8.47 -4.24
C ALA A 490 -29.20 -7.21 -4.34
N VAL A 491 -28.84 -6.28 -5.24
CA VAL A 491 -29.60 -5.07 -5.56
C VAL A 491 -29.81 -5.04 -7.07
N ASP A 492 -31.06 -4.88 -7.49
CA ASP A 492 -31.46 -4.84 -8.90
C ASP A 492 -32.30 -3.57 -9.11
N ILE A 493 -31.69 -2.57 -9.73
CA ILE A 493 -32.31 -1.31 -10.08
C ILE A 493 -31.96 -1.00 -11.54
N GLY A 494 -32.35 -1.92 -12.44
CA GLY A 494 -32.15 -1.74 -13.88
C GLY A 494 -33.17 -0.78 -14.52
N GLY A 495 -32.86 -0.35 -15.75
CA GLY A 495 -33.68 0.53 -16.58
C GLY A 495 -33.39 2.01 -16.38
N VAL A 496 -33.85 2.83 -17.33
CA VAL A 496 -33.72 4.29 -17.27
C VAL A 496 -34.70 4.85 -16.23
N HIS A 497 -34.21 5.59 -15.22
CA HIS A 497 -35.04 6.15 -14.15
C HIS A 497 -34.33 7.30 -13.40
N PRO A 498 -35.07 8.26 -12.79
CA PRO A 498 -34.46 9.18 -11.83
C PRO A 498 -33.85 8.44 -10.64
N PRO A 499 -32.96 9.05 -9.83
CA PRO A 499 -32.18 8.38 -8.79
C PRO A 499 -33.01 7.47 -7.88
N LYS A 500 -32.50 6.26 -7.63
CA LYS A 500 -33.13 5.26 -6.79
C LYS A 500 -32.10 4.61 -5.87
N SER A 501 -32.52 4.36 -4.64
CA SER A 501 -31.69 3.72 -3.63
C SER A 501 -31.99 2.23 -3.50
N GLY A 502 -30.95 1.43 -3.30
CA GLY A 502 -31.01 0.03 -2.90
C GLY A 502 -30.00 -0.24 -1.79
N SER A 503 -30.21 -1.32 -1.05
CA SER A 503 -29.39 -1.64 0.12
C SER A 503 -29.28 -3.15 0.29
N VAL A 504 -28.12 -3.61 0.75
CA VAL A 504 -27.90 -4.99 1.19
C VAL A 504 -27.13 -5.02 2.51
N THR A 505 -27.77 -5.57 3.55
CA THR A 505 -27.13 -5.88 4.84
C THR A 505 -26.68 -7.33 4.87
N LEU A 506 -25.38 -7.56 5.05
CA LEU A 506 -24.76 -8.88 5.11
C LEU A 506 -24.80 -9.46 6.52
N ASN A 507 -26.01 -9.71 7.02
CA ASN A 507 -26.22 -10.41 8.29
C ASN A 507 -26.35 -11.94 8.09
N ALA A 508 -26.41 -12.70 9.18
CA ALA A 508 -26.55 -14.16 9.16
C ALA A 508 -27.78 -14.70 8.40
N ALA A 509 -28.85 -13.90 8.23
CA ALA A 509 -30.02 -14.29 7.45
C ALA A 509 -29.85 -14.05 5.94
N ALA A 510 -29.02 -13.07 5.56
CA ALA A 510 -28.64 -12.82 4.16
C ALA A 510 -27.57 -13.81 3.65
N ALA A 511 -26.72 -14.32 4.55
CA ALA A 511 -25.61 -15.22 4.24
C ALA A 511 -26.00 -16.41 3.34
N SER A 512 -27.12 -17.09 3.64
CA SER A 512 -27.55 -18.26 2.85
C SER A 512 -27.96 -17.92 1.42
N ASN A 513 -28.41 -16.68 1.15
CA ASN A 513 -28.81 -16.24 -0.18
C ASN A 513 -27.56 -16.09 -1.06
N PHE A 514 -26.53 -15.45 -0.53
CA PHE A 514 -25.28 -15.20 -1.25
C PHE A 514 -24.26 -16.36 -1.12
N GLY A 515 -24.49 -17.32 -0.21
CA GLY A 515 -23.62 -18.46 0.04
C GLY A 515 -22.37 -18.09 0.84
N LEU A 516 -22.52 -17.19 1.81
CA LEU A 516 -21.43 -16.71 2.66
C LEU A 516 -21.23 -17.64 3.85
N ALA A 517 -19.97 -17.93 4.17
CA ALA A 517 -19.55 -18.65 5.36
C ALA A 517 -18.75 -17.72 6.29
N ASP A 518 -18.94 -17.87 7.60
CA ASP A 518 -18.29 -17.05 8.61
C ASP A 518 -16.76 -17.15 8.53
N GLY A 519 -16.08 -16.00 8.57
CA GLY A 519 -14.64 -15.86 8.39
C GLY A 519 -14.15 -15.88 6.94
N LYS A 520 -14.98 -16.17 5.93
CA LYS A 520 -14.52 -16.29 4.54
C LYS A 520 -14.57 -14.98 3.75
N VAL A 521 -13.65 -14.86 2.79
CA VAL A 521 -13.54 -13.70 1.88
C VAL A 521 -14.55 -13.79 0.75
N TYR A 522 -15.17 -12.67 0.43
CA TYR A 522 -16.05 -12.54 -0.73
C TYR A 522 -15.86 -11.19 -1.44
N ALA A 523 -16.26 -11.13 -2.70
CA ALA A 523 -16.31 -9.89 -3.46
C ALA A 523 -17.75 -9.37 -3.56
N ILE A 524 -17.87 -8.04 -3.49
CA ILE A 524 -18.99 -7.26 -4.00
C ILE A 524 -18.58 -6.75 -5.38
N SER A 525 -19.47 -6.89 -6.37
CA SER A 525 -19.30 -6.32 -7.70
C SER A 525 -20.49 -5.43 -8.03
N ILE A 526 -20.23 -4.18 -8.41
CA ILE A 526 -21.24 -3.18 -8.75
C ILE A 526 -21.08 -2.85 -10.23
N PHE A 527 -22.19 -2.95 -10.95
CA PHE A 527 -22.30 -2.59 -12.36
C PHE A 527 -23.31 -1.46 -12.48
N HIS A 528 -22.84 -0.30 -12.94
CA HIS A 528 -23.64 0.88 -13.20
C HIS A 528 -23.53 1.28 -14.68
N ALA A 529 -24.59 1.86 -15.24
CA ALA A 529 -24.57 2.47 -16.57
C ALA A 529 -25.32 3.80 -16.54
N GLU A 530 -24.62 4.88 -16.85
CA GLU A 530 -25.25 6.15 -17.18
C GLU A 530 -25.60 6.15 -18.67
N ARG A 531 -26.88 6.33 -18.99
CA ARG A 531 -27.41 6.26 -20.36
C ARG A 531 -28.28 7.45 -20.73
N LYS A 532 -28.67 8.27 -19.76
CA LYS A 532 -29.59 9.39 -19.94
C LYS A 532 -28.83 10.71 -19.84
N THR A 533 -29.13 11.59 -20.79
CA THR A 533 -28.62 12.97 -20.74
C THR A 533 -29.31 13.77 -19.64
N GLU A 534 -28.58 14.72 -19.05
CA GLU A 534 -29.04 15.75 -18.09
C GLU A 534 -29.13 15.33 -16.60
N GLY A 535 -28.80 14.09 -16.21
CA GLY A 535 -28.69 13.69 -14.80
C GLY A 535 -27.65 12.57 -14.65
N SER A 536 -26.87 12.58 -13.57
CA SER A 536 -26.02 11.44 -13.20
C SER A 536 -25.65 11.48 -11.73
N SER A 537 -26.13 10.48 -10.99
CA SER A 537 -25.95 10.32 -9.56
C SER A 537 -25.35 8.95 -9.29
N PHE A 538 -24.29 8.93 -8.50
CA PHE A 538 -23.69 7.71 -7.98
C PHE A 538 -23.36 7.97 -6.52
N ARG A 539 -24.00 7.23 -5.62
CA ARG A 539 -23.67 7.23 -4.19
C ARG A 539 -23.45 5.79 -3.74
N LEU A 540 -22.20 5.42 -3.57
CA LEU A 540 -21.78 4.19 -2.91
C LEU A 540 -21.52 4.51 -1.44
N THR A 541 -22.14 3.76 -0.54
CA THR A 541 -21.88 3.80 0.91
C THR A 541 -21.52 2.41 1.41
N LEU A 542 -20.40 2.30 2.11
CA LEU A 542 -19.93 1.07 2.76
C LEU A 542 -19.90 1.29 4.27
N ASP A 543 -20.79 0.66 5.03
CA ASP A 543 -20.84 0.75 6.49
C ASP A 543 -20.57 -0.60 7.16
N GLY A 544 -19.68 -0.60 8.17
CA GLY A 544 -19.22 -1.80 8.86
C GLY A 544 -18.21 -2.67 8.08
N PHE A 545 -17.75 -2.21 6.92
CA PHE A 545 -16.62 -2.83 6.19
C PHE A 545 -15.30 -2.22 6.68
N ASN A 546 -14.31 -3.07 7.00
CA ASN A 546 -12.92 -2.67 7.15
C ASN A 546 -12.04 -3.73 6.48
N THR A 547 -11.12 -3.28 5.64
CA THR A 547 -10.07 -4.05 4.95
C THR A 547 -8.78 -3.22 4.87
N ALA A 548 -8.62 -2.25 5.77
CA ALA A 548 -7.43 -1.41 5.79
C ALA A 548 -6.19 -2.23 6.15
N ARG A 549 -5.10 -1.97 5.43
CA ARG A 549 -3.72 -2.39 5.77
C ARG A 549 -3.46 -2.21 7.27
N SER A 550 -2.76 -3.17 7.85
CA SER A 550 -2.22 -3.09 9.20
C SER A 550 -1.05 -2.12 9.24
N ASP A 551 -1.08 -1.25 10.25
CA ASP A 551 0.05 -0.47 10.67
C ASP A 551 0.61 -1.09 11.96
N CYS A 552 1.79 -1.70 11.87
CA CYS A 552 2.47 -2.35 12.97
C CYS A 552 3.48 -1.40 13.61
N ALA A 553 3.32 -1.16 14.91
CA ALA A 553 4.25 -0.34 15.71
C ALA A 553 4.94 -1.22 16.76
N PRO A 554 6.22 -0.99 17.08
CA PRO A 554 6.89 -1.69 18.18
C PRO A 554 6.25 -1.34 19.54
N ILE A 555 6.35 -2.24 20.52
CA ILE A 555 5.77 -2.13 21.86
C ILE A 555 6.86 -1.81 22.87
N CYS A 556 7.22 -0.53 22.93
CA CYS A 556 8.23 -0.09 23.87
C CYS A 556 7.88 -0.39 25.34
N GLY A 557 8.71 -1.20 26.00
CA GLY A 557 8.56 -1.64 27.39
C GLY A 557 8.09 -3.09 27.55
N ASP A 558 8.21 -3.94 26.52
CA ASP A 558 7.94 -5.38 26.62
C ASP A 558 9.21 -6.24 26.76
N GLY A 559 10.38 -5.64 26.54
CA GLY A 559 11.71 -6.26 26.65
C GLY A 559 12.19 -6.96 25.38
N ILE A 560 11.61 -6.64 24.21
CA ILE A 560 11.99 -7.16 22.89
C ILE A 560 12.34 -5.99 21.98
N VAL A 561 13.64 -5.77 21.73
CA VAL A 561 14.08 -4.73 20.79
C VAL A 561 13.53 -5.03 19.40
N SER A 562 12.65 -4.15 18.93
CA SER A 562 11.91 -4.27 17.67
C SER A 562 12.29 -3.17 16.67
N LEU A 563 11.79 -3.25 15.44
CA LEU A 563 12.08 -2.25 14.38
C LEU A 563 11.76 -0.82 14.85
N GLY A 564 12.77 0.06 14.82
CA GLY A 564 12.70 1.45 15.27
C GLY A 564 13.08 1.69 16.74
N GLU A 565 13.37 0.64 17.51
CA GLU A 565 13.82 0.74 18.90
C GLU A 565 15.35 0.63 19.00
N GLN A 566 15.96 1.43 19.89
CA GLN A 566 17.40 1.41 20.14
C GLN A 566 17.78 0.50 21.33
N CYS A 567 16.79 0.17 22.15
CA CYS A 567 16.87 -0.70 23.31
C CYS A 567 15.46 -0.97 23.83
N ASP A 568 15.28 -2.05 24.57
CA ASP A 568 14.15 -2.25 25.48
C ASP A 568 14.60 -3.19 26.61
N ASP A 569 14.60 -2.71 27.86
CA ASP A 569 14.90 -3.52 29.04
C ASP A 569 13.63 -3.93 29.83
N GLY A 570 12.45 -3.60 29.29
CA GLY A 570 11.14 -3.86 29.88
C GLY A 570 10.77 -2.92 31.03
N VAL A 571 11.62 -1.95 31.39
CA VAL A 571 11.37 -0.93 32.42
C VAL A 571 11.50 0.47 31.83
N ASN A 572 12.55 0.71 31.05
CA ASN A 572 12.85 1.93 30.31
C ASN A 572 12.75 3.21 31.18
N ASP A 573 13.21 3.12 32.44
CA ASP A 573 13.17 4.22 33.41
C ASP A 573 14.33 5.22 33.26
N GLY A 574 15.34 4.86 32.47
CA GLY A 574 16.42 5.73 32.02
C GLY A 574 17.56 5.89 33.02
N GLY A 575 18.78 5.82 32.49
CA GLY A 575 20.02 6.00 33.24
C GLY A 575 21.22 6.12 32.31
N TYR A 576 22.42 6.01 32.87
CA TYR A 576 23.64 6.13 32.06
C TYR A 576 23.98 4.77 31.42
N GLY A 577 23.84 4.67 30.10
CA GLY A 577 23.93 3.40 29.35
C GLY A 577 22.75 2.45 29.56
N GLU A 578 21.64 2.94 30.10
CA GLU A 578 20.40 2.19 30.35
C GLU A 578 19.29 2.68 29.39
N CYS A 579 18.24 1.90 29.18
CA CYS A 579 17.20 2.28 28.23
C CYS A 579 16.28 3.36 28.81
N ALA A 580 15.98 4.39 28.01
CA ALA A 580 15.14 5.50 28.42
C ALA A 580 13.73 5.43 27.83
N ALA A 581 12.80 6.15 28.44
CA ALA A 581 11.40 6.17 28.03
C ALA A 581 11.25 6.54 26.55
N GLY A 582 10.57 5.68 25.79
CA GLY A 582 10.49 5.77 24.33
C GLY A 582 11.48 4.86 23.58
N CYS A 583 12.16 3.94 24.28
CA CYS A 583 13.02 2.91 23.70
C CYS A 583 14.20 3.49 22.90
N VAL A 584 14.71 4.59 23.44
CA VAL A 584 15.92 5.28 23.01
C VAL A 584 16.99 5.06 24.08
N ILE A 585 18.25 4.94 23.67
CA ILE A 585 19.36 4.76 24.61
C ILE A 585 19.51 6.05 25.44
N GLY A 586 19.54 5.92 26.76
CA GLY A 586 19.82 7.04 27.67
C GLY A 586 21.28 7.51 27.54
N ALA A 587 21.62 8.65 28.16
CA ALA A 587 22.98 9.23 28.15
C ALA A 587 24.09 8.16 28.26
N TYR A 588 25.02 8.10 27.31
CA TYR A 588 26.03 7.03 27.26
C TYR A 588 27.36 7.52 26.68
N CYS A 589 28.44 6.83 27.04
CA CYS A 589 29.77 7.09 26.49
C CYS A 589 29.85 6.71 25.00
N GLY A 590 30.29 7.67 24.19
CA GLY A 590 30.49 7.57 22.76
C GLY A 590 29.37 8.21 21.93
N ASP A 591 28.51 9.07 22.53
CA ASP A 591 27.41 9.75 21.82
C ASP A 591 27.80 11.13 21.25
N GLY A 592 29.03 11.59 21.52
CA GLY A 592 29.56 12.90 21.11
C GLY A 592 29.14 14.05 22.02
N ILE A 593 28.37 13.78 23.08
CA ILE A 593 27.75 14.75 23.97
C ILE A 593 28.18 14.45 25.40
N LYS A 594 29.27 15.08 25.84
CA LYS A 594 29.74 14.96 27.23
C LYS A 594 28.63 15.25 28.27
N GLN A 595 28.12 14.23 28.96
CA GLN A 595 27.07 14.34 29.99
C GLN A 595 27.63 14.41 31.44
N GLU A 596 26.73 14.38 32.44
CA GLU A 596 27.09 14.46 33.87
C GLU A 596 27.62 13.12 34.40
N GLY A 597 28.94 13.03 34.54
CA GLY A 597 29.64 11.82 35.00
C GLY A 597 30.91 11.56 34.18
N GLU A 598 30.94 12.07 32.96
CA GLU A 598 32.01 11.87 32.00
C GLU A 598 33.15 12.88 32.15
N TYR A 599 34.35 12.44 31.80
CA TYR A 599 35.53 13.29 31.72
C TYR A 599 35.68 13.93 30.32
N CYS A 600 35.31 13.19 29.29
CA CYS A 600 35.32 13.52 27.87
C CYS A 600 34.25 12.68 27.17
N ASP A 601 33.88 13.06 25.96
CA ASP A 601 33.22 12.22 24.96
C ASP A 601 33.64 12.79 23.59
N ASP A 602 34.07 11.94 22.67
CA ASP A 602 34.48 12.27 21.29
C ASP A 602 33.73 11.48 20.22
N GLY A 603 32.57 10.91 20.56
CA GLY A 603 31.64 10.28 19.62
C GLY A 603 31.99 8.84 19.24
N ASN A 604 32.83 8.17 20.02
CA ASN A 604 33.13 6.74 19.87
C ASN A 604 33.59 6.13 21.21
N ARG A 605 33.94 4.82 21.23
CA ARG A 605 34.50 4.10 22.40
C ARG A 605 35.89 3.52 22.17
N VAL A 606 36.71 4.16 21.34
CA VAL A 606 38.09 3.76 21.04
C VAL A 606 39.02 4.35 22.11
N ASP A 607 40.06 3.61 22.49
CA ASP A 607 41.08 4.14 23.40
C ASP A 607 42.23 4.81 22.65
N GLY A 608 42.56 6.04 23.07
CA GLY A 608 43.81 6.73 22.71
C GLY A 608 43.72 7.73 21.56
N ASP A 609 42.53 8.05 21.06
CA ASP A 609 42.27 9.07 20.04
C ASP A 609 41.94 10.46 20.63
N GLY A 610 41.35 10.52 21.83
CA GLY A 610 41.13 11.79 22.56
C GLY A 610 40.47 11.58 23.92
N CYS A 611 39.56 10.62 23.98
CA CYS A 611 38.93 10.11 25.17
C CYS A 611 39.41 8.68 25.48
N SER A 612 38.66 8.00 26.33
CA SER A 612 38.80 6.59 26.65
C SER A 612 37.51 5.88 26.28
N SER A 613 37.58 4.59 25.98
CA SER A 613 36.44 3.67 25.78
C SER A 613 35.34 3.78 26.85
N SER A 614 35.71 4.10 28.10
CA SER A 614 34.79 4.25 29.24
C SER A 614 34.40 5.71 29.60
N CYS A 615 34.75 6.70 28.76
CA CYS A 615 34.57 8.15 28.97
C CYS A 615 35.08 8.70 30.32
N ARG A 616 35.99 7.96 30.95
CA ARG A 616 36.50 8.18 32.30
C ARG A 616 37.99 8.48 32.26
N LYS A 617 38.48 9.05 33.34
CA LYS A 617 39.90 9.37 33.43
C LYS A 617 40.69 8.11 33.79
N ILE A 618 41.19 7.39 32.78
CA ILE A 618 42.13 6.28 32.99
C ILE A 618 43.36 6.82 33.72
N VAL A 619 43.50 6.46 35.00
CA VAL A 619 44.69 6.76 35.81
C VAL A 619 45.56 5.51 35.87
N VAL A 620 46.38 5.33 34.83
CA VAL A 620 47.45 4.33 34.82
C VAL A 620 48.33 4.53 36.05
N LYS A 621 48.50 3.48 36.87
CA LYS A 621 49.18 3.51 38.17
C LYS A 621 50.56 2.86 38.16
#